data_AF-A0A3M5G0U1-F1
#
_entry.id   AF-A0A3M5G0U1-F1
#
_cell.length_a   1.000
_cell.length_b   1.000
_cell.length_c   1.000
_cell.angle_alpha   90.00
_cell.angle_beta   90.00
_cell.angle_gamma   90.00
#
_symmetry.space_group_name_H-M   'P 1'
#
loop_
_entity.id
_entity.type
_entity.pdbx_description
1 polymer ?
#
loop_
_entity_poly.entity_id
_entity_poly.type
_entity_poly.pdbx_seq_one_letter_code
_entity_poly.pdbx_strand_id
1 'polypeptide(L)'
;MRQALDDYQDLLANDDSCVEADKRFHMLIAEATGNPYFMEIMQHLGSAIIPRSRIASSERAGNNLAHQGYLANLEHEALLSAIRRKDPDAARAAMWTHLSNSRERLVPLE
;
A
#
# COMPACT_ATOMS: atom_id res chain seq x y z
N MET A 1 7.50 9.13 -4.89
CA MET A 1 6.67 8.58 -3.79
C MET A 1 5.45 9.44 -3.53
N ARG A 2 5.58 10.74 -3.22
CA ARG A 2 4.45 11.65 -2.93
C ARG A 2 3.33 11.61 -3.97
N GLN A 3 3.66 11.79 -5.26
CA GLN A 3 2.68 11.70 -6.35
C GLN A 3 1.85 10.41 -6.33
N ALA A 4 2.44 9.26 -5.96
CA ALA A 4 1.69 8.00 -5.90
C ALA A 4 0.67 7.98 -4.75
N LEU A 5 0.92 8.69 -3.65
CA LEU A 5 -0.04 8.84 -2.57
C LEU A 5 -1.11 9.90 -2.87
N ASP A 6 -0.73 10.96 -3.59
CA ASP A 6 -1.70 11.94 -4.08
C ASP A 6 -2.66 11.26 -5.07
N ASP A 7 -2.14 10.48 -6.02
CA ASP A 7 -2.94 9.68 -6.95
C ASP A 7 -3.83 8.65 -6.19
N TYR A 8 -3.30 8.01 -5.14
CA TYR A 8 -4.08 7.10 -4.29
C TYR A 8 -5.25 7.81 -3.62
N GLN A 9 -5.01 8.99 -3.04
CA GLN A 9 -6.05 9.78 -2.36
C GLN A 9 -7.13 10.24 -3.34
N ASP A 10 -6.75 10.67 -4.54
CA ASP A 10 -7.69 11.08 -5.57
C ASP A 10 -8.55 9.89 -6.04
N LEU A 11 -7.94 8.72 -6.26
CA LEU A 11 -8.68 7.50 -6.62
C LEU A 11 -9.63 7.09 -5.50
N LEU A 12 -9.17 7.11 -4.24
CA LEU A 12 -10.01 6.79 -3.08
C LEU A 12 -11.20 7.74 -2.94
N ALA A 13 -10.99 9.03 -3.18
CA ALA A 13 -12.06 10.04 -3.12
C ALA A 13 -13.11 9.86 -4.23
N ASN A 14 -12.73 9.27 -5.36
CA ASN A 14 -13.61 8.97 -6.48
C ASN A 14 -14.20 7.53 -6.43
N ASP A 15 -13.94 6.77 -5.36
CA ASP A 15 -14.31 5.35 -5.22
C ASP A 15 -13.72 4.46 -6.33
N ASP A 16 -12.59 4.89 -6.90
CA ASP A 16 -11.84 4.19 -7.93
C ASP A 16 -10.78 3.25 -7.32
N SER A 17 -10.34 2.29 -8.14
CA SER A 17 -9.36 1.27 -7.72
C SER A 17 -7.99 1.89 -7.40
N CYS A 18 -7.61 1.87 -6.13
CA CYS A 18 -6.33 2.41 -5.64
C CYS A 18 -5.12 1.45 -5.81
N VAL A 19 -5.35 0.25 -6.35
CA VAL A 19 -4.38 -0.85 -6.40
C VAL A 19 -3.09 -0.47 -7.14
N GLU A 20 -3.20 0.15 -8.32
CA GLU A 20 -2.02 0.49 -9.11
C GLU A 20 -1.23 1.64 -8.48
N ALA A 21 -1.90 2.58 -7.81
CA ALA A 21 -1.25 3.66 -7.07
C ALA A 21 -0.47 3.12 -5.84
N ASP A 22 -1.07 2.19 -5.08
CA ASP A 22 -0.43 1.50 -3.96
C ASP A 22 0.81 0.70 -4.39
N LYS A 23 0.66 -0.10 -5.45
CA LYS A 23 1.76 -0.86 -6.04
C LYS A 23 2.90 0.05 -6.47
N ARG A 24 2.58 1.16 -7.16
CA ARG A 24 3.58 2.15 -7.57
C ARG A 24 4.30 2.77 -6.36
N PHE A 25 3.60 3.06 -5.28
CA PHE A 25 4.21 3.57 -4.05
C PHE A 25 5.23 2.58 -3.48
N HIS A 26 4.87 1.30 -3.36
CA HIS A 26 5.79 0.25 -2.87
C HIS A 26 7.02 0.05 -3.76
N MET A 27 6.83 0.10 -5.09
CA MET A 27 7.94 0.01 -6.03
C MET A 27 8.94 1.17 -5.88
N LEU A 28 8.45 2.39 -5.64
CA LEU A 28 9.31 3.55 -5.40
C LEU A 28 10.11 3.42 -4.09
N ILE A 29 9.53 2.79 -3.06
CA ILE A 29 10.27 2.48 -1.82
C ILE A 29 11.38 1.47 -2.10
N ALA A 30 11.07 0.42 -2.87
CA ALA A 30 12.06 -0.59 -3.24
C ALA A 30 13.21 0.03 -4.05
N GLU A 31 12.90 0.90 -5.01
CA GLU A 31 13.89 1.67 -5.76
C GLU A 31 14.79 2.53 -4.86
N ALA A 32 14.20 3.21 -3.87
CA ALA A 32 14.94 4.07 -2.96
C ALA A 32 15.94 3.32 -2.05
N THR A 33 15.85 1.98 -1.95
CA THR A 33 16.86 1.18 -1.25
C THR A 33 18.19 1.10 -2.01
N GLY A 34 18.19 1.40 -3.32
CA GLY A 34 19.36 1.22 -4.19
C GLY A 34 19.75 -0.25 -4.41
N ASN A 35 18.92 -1.20 -3.97
CA ASN A 35 19.18 -2.63 -4.10
C ASN A 35 18.35 -3.22 -5.26
N PRO A 36 18.98 -3.54 -6.41
CA PRO A 36 18.25 -4.06 -7.57
C PRO A 36 17.58 -5.41 -7.31
N TYR A 37 18.16 -6.25 -6.44
CA TYR A 37 17.55 -7.53 -6.06
C TYR A 37 16.25 -7.33 -5.28
N PHE A 38 16.21 -6.31 -4.42
CA PHE A 38 15.00 -5.99 -3.66
C PHE A 38 13.88 -5.50 -4.58
N MET A 39 14.21 -4.71 -5.60
CA MET A 39 13.27 -4.28 -6.62
C MET A 39 12.73 -5.45 -7.45
N GLU A 40 13.57 -6.40 -7.84
CA GLU A 40 13.17 -7.61 -8.58
C GLU A 40 12.21 -8.49 -7.75
N ILE A 41 12.57 -8.74 -6.48
CA ILE A 41 11.71 -9.48 -5.54
C ILE A 41 10.34 -8.79 -5.40
N MET A 42 10.31 -7.47 -5.24
CA MET A 42 9.06 -6.72 -5.09
C MET A 42 8.19 -6.77 -6.35
N GLN A 43 8.77 -6.79 -7.55
CA GLN A 43 8.02 -6.96 -8.80
C GLN A 43 7.34 -8.33 -8.88
N HIS A 44 8.08 -9.39 -8.57
CA HIS A 44 7.53 -10.74 -8.54
C HIS A 44 6.47 -10.91 -7.45
N LEU A 45 6.71 -10.34 -6.27
CA LEU A 45 5.78 -10.38 -5.15
C LEU A 45 4.48 -9.62 -5.46
N GLY A 46 4.56 -8.45 -6.10
CA GLY A 46 3.38 -7.68 -6.52
C GLY A 46 2.45 -8.47 -7.45
N SER A 47 2.99 -9.33 -8.32
CA SER A 47 2.18 -10.22 -9.18
C SER A 47 1.55 -11.41 -8.45
N ALA A 48 2.12 -11.84 -7.31
CA ALA A 48 1.65 -12.99 -6.54
C ALA A 48 0.74 -12.61 -5.35
N ILE A 49 0.99 -11.46 -4.72
CA ILE A 49 0.23 -10.95 -3.55
C ILE A 49 -1.05 -10.22 -3.97
N ILE A 50 -1.12 -9.71 -5.19
CA ILE A 50 -2.31 -9.05 -5.75
C ILE A 50 -3.01 -10.03 -6.71
N PRO A 51 -3.70 -11.09 -6.22
CA PRO A 51 -4.50 -11.90 -7.12
C PRO A 51 -5.65 -11.03 -7.62
N ARG A 52 -5.69 -10.84 -8.94
CA ARG A 52 -6.72 -10.11 -9.70
C ARG A 52 -8.16 -10.55 -9.34
N SER A 53 -8.33 -11.75 -8.77
CA SER A 53 -9.58 -12.29 -8.24
C SER A 53 -10.02 -11.70 -6.88
N ARG A 54 -9.08 -11.31 -5.99
CA ARG A 54 -9.41 -10.68 -4.70
C ARG A 54 -9.85 -9.23 -4.84
N ILE A 55 -9.32 -8.52 -5.85
CA ILE A 55 -9.70 -7.14 -6.18
C ILE A 55 -11.18 -7.09 -6.57
N ALA A 56 -11.61 -7.99 -7.46
CA ALA A 56 -13.01 -8.06 -7.92
C ALA A 56 -14.02 -8.49 -6.84
N SER A 57 -13.59 -9.27 -5.84
CA SER A 57 -14.44 -9.62 -4.69
C SER A 57 -14.48 -8.52 -3.64
N SER A 58 -13.39 -7.77 -3.47
CA SER A 58 -13.30 -6.64 -2.54
C SER A 58 -14.13 -5.46 -3.04
N GLU A 59 -14.05 -5.10 -4.33
CA GLU A 59 -14.79 -3.98 -4.96
C GLU A 59 -16.33 -4.06 -4.82
N ARG A 60 -16.89 -5.19 -4.39
CA ARG A 60 -18.35 -5.39 -4.21
C ARG A 60 -18.89 -5.10 -2.80
N ALA A 61 -18.03 -4.86 -1.81
CA ALA A 61 -18.42 -4.66 -0.41
C ALA A 61 -18.37 -3.18 0.01
N GLY A 62 -19.46 -2.44 -0.21
CA GLY A 62 -19.56 -0.99 0.05
C GLY A 62 -19.20 -0.50 1.46
N ASN A 63 -19.08 0.84 1.60
CA ASN A 63 -18.78 1.67 2.79
C ASN A 63 -17.56 1.33 3.67
N ASN A 64 -17.20 0.06 3.85
CA ASN A 64 -16.07 -0.37 4.67
C ASN A 64 -14.72 -0.19 3.92
N LEU A 65 -14.72 -0.32 2.59
CA LEU A 65 -13.51 -0.18 1.77
C LEU A 65 -12.94 1.23 1.75
N ALA A 66 -13.78 2.24 1.58
CA ALA A 66 -13.33 3.64 1.59
C ALA A 66 -12.66 3.99 2.94
N HIS A 67 -13.23 3.49 4.04
CA HIS A 67 -12.64 3.65 5.37
C HIS A 67 -11.31 2.89 5.51
N GLN A 68 -11.24 1.65 5.03
CA GLN A 68 -10.01 0.86 5.05
C GLN A 68 -8.90 1.45 4.17
N GLY A 69 -9.24 1.94 2.99
CA GLY A 69 -8.33 2.65 2.09
C GLY A 69 -7.83 3.95 2.70
N TYR A 70 -8.70 4.69 3.41
CA TYR A 70 -8.29 5.88 4.15
C TYR A 70 -7.27 5.56 5.25
N LEU A 71 -7.52 4.50 6.04
CA LEU A 71 -6.56 4.05 7.07
C LEU A 71 -5.23 3.60 6.45
N ALA A 72 -5.27 2.86 5.34
CA ALA A 72 -4.06 2.45 4.61
C ALA A 72 -3.26 3.66 4.12
N ASN A 73 -3.94 4.68 3.59
CA ASN A 73 -3.29 5.91 3.15
C ASN A 73 -2.64 6.70 4.32
N LEU A 74 -3.25 6.72 5.51
CA LEU A 74 -2.62 7.30 6.70
C LEU A 74 -1.32 6.56 7.09
N GLU A 75 -1.34 5.23 7.00
CA GLU A 75 -0.14 4.41 7.25
C GLU A 75 0.95 4.70 6.21
N HIS A 76 0.58 4.88 4.94
CA HIS A 76 1.53 5.26 3.88
C HIS A 76 2.13 6.65 4.09
N GLU A 77 1.34 7.62 4.52
CA GLU A 77 1.82 8.96 4.86
C GLU A 77 2.84 8.91 6.02
N ALA A 78 2.56 8.11 7.05
CA ALA A 78 3.50 7.90 8.15
C ALA A 78 4.82 7.29 7.67
N LEU A 79 4.76 6.29 6.78
CA LEU A 79 5.91 5.66 6.16
C LEU A 79 6.71 6.65 5.28
N LEU A 80 6.05 7.41 4.40
CA LEU A 80 6.69 8.42 3.57
C LEU A 80 7.39 9.49 4.43
N SER A 81 6.74 9.89 5.52
CA SER A 81 7.29 10.85 6.47
C SER A 81 8.57 10.32 7.13
N ALA A 82 8.59 9.05 7.55
CA ALA A 82 9.79 8.41 8.11
C ALA A 82 10.93 8.29 7.08
N ILE A 83 10.62 7.89 5.84
CA ILE A 83 11.60 7.82 4.76
C ILE A 83 12.21 9.19 4.47
N ARG A 84 11.39 10.25 4.41
CA ARG A 84 11.85 11.63 4.20
C ARG A 84 12.78 12.12 5.30
N ARG A 85 12.52 11.72 6.55
CA ARG A 85 13.40 12.00 7.70
C ARG A 85 14.68 11.15 7.70
N LYS A 86 14.81 10.18 6.77
CA LYS A 86 15.89 9.18 6.75
C LYS A 86 15.99 8.40 8.07
N ASP A 87 14.83 8.10 8.66
CA ASP A 87 14.72 7.35 9.90
C ASP A 87 14.35 5.89 9.57
N PRO A 88 15.33 4.98 9.52
CA PRO A 88 15.11 3.59 9.11
C PRO A 88 14.29 2.81 10.14
N ASP A 89 14.37 3.15 11.43
CA ASP A 89 13.65 2.45 12.49
C ASP A 89 12.17 2.83 12.46
N ALA A 90 11.86 4.13 12.31
CA ALA A 90 10.50 4.59 12.13
C ALA A 90 9.89 4.07 10.82
N ALA A 91 10.66 4.02 9.72
CA ALA A 91 10.17 3.50 8.45
C ALA A 91 9.86 1.99 8.56
N ARG A 92 10.72 1.23 9.25
CA ARG A 92 10.48 -0.20 9.51
C ARG A 92 9.24 -0.42 10.35
N ALA A 93 9.07 0.34 11.44
CA ALA A 93 7.89 0.24 12.30
C ALA A 93 6.60 0.56 11.52
N ALA A 94 6.59 1.66 10.75
CA ALA A 94 5.44 2.07 9.96
C ALA A 94 5.06 1.01 8.90
N MET A 95 6.05 0.47 8.17
CA MET A 95 5.81 -0.60 7.20
C MET A 95 5.28 -1.87 7.87
N TRP A 96 5.80 -2.24 9.04
CA TRP A 96 5.34 -3.42 9.78
C TRP A 96 3.89 -3.28 10.25
N THR A 97 3.51 -2.11 10.77
CA THR A 97 2.13 -1.78 11.11
C THR A 97 1.23 -1.83 9.87
N HIS A 98 1.65 -1.22 8.76
CA HIS A 98 0.90 -1.24 7.51
C HIS A 98 0.60 -2.67 7.03
N LEU A 99 1.62 -3.52 6.97
CA LEU A 99 1.47 -4.90 6.51
C LEU A 99 0.63 -5.75 7.48
N SER A 100 0.78 -5.54 8.80
CA SER A 100 -0.03 -6.23 9.81
C SER A 100 -1.51 -5.88 9.65
N ASN A 101 -1.82 -4.59 9.55
CA ASN A 101 -3.19 -4.13 9.37
C ASN A 101 -3.77 -4.57 8.02
N SER A 102 -2.96 -4.53 6.96
CA SER A 102 -3.36 -5.02 5.63
C SER A 102 -3.68 -6.52 5.64
N ARG A 103 -2.97 -7.32 6.44
CA ARG A 103 -3.31 -8.73 6.63
C ARG A 103 -4.65 -8.90 7.34
N GLU A 104 -4.90 -8.15 8.41
CA GLU A 104 -6.18 -8.19 9.14
C GLU A 104 -7.35 -7.77 8.25
N ARG A 105 -7.15 -6.75 7.40
CA ARG A 105 -8.14 -6.32 6.40
C ARG A 105 -8.50 -7.41 5.37
N LEU A 106 -7.61 -8.37 5.14
CA LEU A 106 -7.80 -9.48 4.19
C LEU A 106 -8.42 -10.74 4.82
N VAL A 107 -8.55 -10.82 6.15
CA VAL A 107 -9.22 -11.95 6.80
C VAL A 107 -10.73 -11.76 6.65
N PRO A 108 -11.47 -12.72 6.09
CA PRO A 108 -12.93 -12.65 6.04
C PRO A 108 -13.47 -12.57 7.47
N LEU A 109 -14.39 -11.63 7.73
CA LEU A 109 -15.17 -11.62 8.97
C LEU A 109 -15.95 -12.95 9.03
N GLU A 110 -15.73 -13.73 10.10
CA GLU A 110 -16.47 -14.97 10.40
C GLU A 110 -17.95 -14.70 10.74
#